data_AF-A0A2V8EWM6-F1
#
_entry.id   AF-A0A2V8EWM6-F1
#
_cell.length_a   1.000
_cell.length_b   1.000
_cell.length_c   1.000
_cell.angle_alpha   90.00
_cell.angle_beta   90.00
_cell.angle_gamma   90.00
#
_symmetry.space_group_name_H-M   'P 1'
#
loop_
_entity.id
_entity.type
_entity.pdbx_description
1 polymer ?
#
loop_
_entity_poly.entity_id
_entity_poly.type
_entity_poly.pdbx_seq_one_letter_code
_entity_poly.pdbx_strand_id
1 'polypeptide(L)' 'SVIGKSQRLDIVVGPNYRSVVVWSPKPAEFICVEPMAGVTDAVNLAHQGLYGELQSISAGGTWRESFWVKPGGF' A
#
# COMPACT_ATOMS: atom_id res chain seq x y z
N SER A 1 9.58 -6.67 -2.62
CA SER A 1 10.91 -6.02 -2.68
C SER A 1 11.12 -5.38 -4.03
N VAL A 2 11.85 -4.28 -4.09
CA VAL A 2 12.31 -3.63 -5.33
C VAL A 2 13.80 -3.92 -5.46
N ILE A 3 14.23 -4.41 -6.62
CA ILE A 3 15.60 -4.90 -6.84
C ILE A 3 16.24 -4.09 -7.98
N GLY A 4 17.40 -3.49 -7.70
CA GLY A 4 18.26 -2.83 -8.67
C GLY A 4 19.40 -3.75 -9.14
N LYS A 5 20.47 -3.17 -9.67
CA LYS A 5 21.64 -3.94 -10.15
C LYS A 5 22.40 -4.61 -9.00
N SER A 6 22.63 -3.87 -7.92
CA SER A 6 23.19 -4.39 -6.67
C SER A 6 22.31 -4.07 -5.46
N GLN A 7 21.50 -3.01 -5.55
CA GLN A 7 20.63 -2.50 -4.49
C GLN A 7 19.38 -3.35 -4.32
N ARG A 8 18.86 -3.36 -3.09
CA ARG A 8 17.56 -3.93 -2.74
C ARG A 8 16.84 -2.99 -1.77
N LEU A 9 15.56 -2.77 -2.01
CA LEU A 9 14.63 -2.16 -1.04
C LEU A 9 13.56 -3.19 -0.67
N ASP A 10 13.56 -3.62 0.58
CA ASP A 10 12.44 -4.36 1.16
C ASP A 10 11.46 -3.38 1.77
N ILE A 11 10.28 -3.26 1.14
CA ILE A 11 9.16 -2.48 1.64
C ILE A 11 8.23 -3.46 2.34
N VAL A 12 8.15 -3.35 3.66
CA VAL A 12 7.31 -4.19 4.52
C VAL A 12 6.12 -3.34 4.95
N VAL A 13 4.91 -3.83 4.68
CA VAL A 13 3.67 -3.17 5.05
C VAL A 13 2.95 -4.02 6.09
N GLY A 14 2.35 -3.39 7.09
CA GLY A 14 1.55 -4.09 8.06
C GLY A 14 0.22 -4.58 7.49
N PRO A 15 -0.47 -5.48 8.21
CA PRO A 15 -1.60 -6.25 7.68
C PRO A 15 -2.84 -5.42 7.34
N ASN A 16 -2.97 -4.18 7.85
CA ASN A 16 -4.09 -3.31 7.51
C ASN A 16 -3.88 -2.48 6.24
N TYR A 17 -2.74 -2.58 5.57
CA TYR A 17 -2.63 -2.16 4.18
C TYR A 17 -3.16 -3.28 3.28
N ARG A 18 -4.44 -3.18 2.86
CA ARG A 18 -5.15 -4.23 2.11
C ARG A 18 -4.75 -4.31 0.64
N SER A 19 -4.08 -3.30 0.13
CA SER A 19 -3.51 -3.33 -1.21
C SER A 19 -2.27 -2.45 -1.30
N VAL A 20 -1.50 -2.62 -2.37
CA VAL A 20 -0.35 -1.78 -2.72
C VAL A 20 -0.43 -1.47 -4.20
N VAL A 21 -0.42 -0.19 -4.56
CA VAL A 21 -0.27 0.24 -5.95
C VAL A 21 1.20 0.46 -6.25
N VAL A 22 1.64 -0.03 -7.41
CA VAL A 22 2.97 0.28 -7.95
C VAL A 22 2.76 1.04 -9.25
N TRP A 23 3.28 2.26 -9.30
CA TRP A 23 3.11 3.14 -10.45
C TRP A 23 4.44 3.71 -10.90
N SER A 24 4.59 3.94 -12.20
CA SER A 24 5.76 4.56 -12.80
C SER A 24 5.31 5.65 -13.78
N PRO A 25 5.54 6.94 -13.47
CA PRO A 25 5.29 8.02 -14.41
C PRO A 25 6.29 7.96 -15.55
N LYS A 26 5.81 8.08 -16.79
CA LYS A 26 6.68 8.38 -17.93
C LYS A 26 6.66 9.88 -18.22
N PRO A 27 7.82 10.52 -18.48
CA PRO A 27 9.15 9.93 -18.70
C PRO A 27 10.05 9.83 -17.45
N ALA A 28 9.51 9.93 -16.24
CA ALA A 28 10.33 10.05 -15.04
C ALA A 28 10.99 8.71 -14.61
N GLU A 29 12.20 8.79 -14.06
CA GLU A 29 12.99 7.61 -13.67
C GLU A 29 12.77 7.23 -12.20
N PHE A 30 11.51 7.05 -11.81
CA PHE A 30 11.16 6.52 -10.50
C PHE A 30 9.90 5.65 -10.56
N ILE A 31 9.68 4.93 -9.46
CA ILE A 31 8.42 4.24 -9.19
C ILE A 31 7.86 4.72 -7.85
N CYS A 32 6.54 4.78 -7.76
CA CYS A 32 5.82 4.86 -6.50
C CYS A 32 5.48 3.45 -6.01
N VAL A 33 5.57 3.24 -4.70
CA VAL A 33 5.00 2.09 -4.01
C VAL A 33 4.05 2.65 -2.96
N GLU A 34 2.76 2.38 -3.12
CA GLU A 34 1.67 3.09 -2.46
C GLU A 34 0.81 2.10 -1.66
N PRO A 35 1.14 1.83 -0.38
CA PRO A 35 0.30 1.01 0.49
C PRO A 35 -1.03 1.72 0.77
N MET A 36 -2.15 1.00 0.63
CA MET A 36 -3.49 1.56 0.78
C MET A 36 -4.31 0.75 1.79
N ALA A 37 -5.13 1.43 2.60
CA ALA A 37 -6.03 0.78 3.56
C ALA A 37 -7.17 -0.02 2.90
N GLY A 38 -7.48 0.24 1.63
CA GLY A 38 -8.43 -0.52 0.81
C GLY A 38 -7.93 -0.60 -0.63
N VAL A 39 -8.61 -1.38 -1.46
CA VAL A 39 -8.37 -1.36 -2.92
C VAL A 39 -8.80 -0.03 -3.54
N THR A 40 -8.28 0.30 -4.72
CA THR A 40 -8.84 1.39 -5.53
C THR A 40 -10.34 1.14 -5.73
N ASP A 41 -11.15 2.19 -5.62
CA ASP A 41 -12.62 2.13 -5.69
C ASP A 41 -13.34 1.43 -4.50
N ALA A 42 -12.63 1.16 -3.39
CA ALA A 42 -13.16 0.39 -2.26
C ALA A 42 -14.52 0.86 -1.71
N VAL A 43 -14.77 2.17 -1.63
CA VAL A 43 -16.04 2.70 -1.08
C VAL A 43 -17.21 2.39 -2.01
N ASN A 44 -17.05 2.55 -3.32
CA ASN A 44 -18.10 2.25 -4.29
C ASN A 44 -18.34 0.75 -4.39
N LEU A 45 -17.27 -0.05 -4.42
CA LEU A 45 -17.37 -1.51 -4.43
C LEU A 45 -18.04 -2.04 -3.15
N ALA A 46 -17.77 -1.44 -1.99
CA ALA A 46 -18.44 -1.80 -0.75
C ALA A 46 -19.93 -1.46 -0.79
N HIS A 47 -20.29 -0.28 -1.32
CA HIS A 47 -21.68 0.10 -1.53
C HIS A 47 -22.42 -0.85 -2.48
N GLN A 48 -21.75 -1.35 -3.51
CA GLN A 48 -22.28 -2.37 -4.43
C GLN A 48 -22.32 -3.79 -3.83
N GLY A 49 -21.81 -3.99 -2.61
CA GLY A 49 -21.74 -5.31 -1.96
C GLY A 49 -20.62 -6.21 -2.48
N LEU A 50 -19.68 -5.66 -3.25
CA LEU A 50 -18.57 -6.40 -3.88
C LEU A 50 -17.27 -6.36 -3.07
N TYR A 51 -17.16 -5.45 -2.11
CA TYR A 51 -15.98 -5.31 -1.25
C TYR A 51 -16.35 -5.30 0.23
N GLY A 52 -16.43 -6.49 0.83
CA GLY A 52 -16.78 -6.67 2.24
C GLY A 52 -15.65 -6.34 3.23
N GLU A 53 -14.43 -6.10 2.74
CA GLU A 53 -13.26 -5.81 3.57
C GLU A 53 -13.00 -4.31 3.78
N LEU A 54 -13.98 -3.46 3.47
CA LEU A 54 -13.87 -2.02 3.74
C LEU A 54 -13.69 -1.80 5.25
N GLN A 55 -12.52 -1.28 5.62
CA GLN A 55 -12.21 -0.97 7.01
C GLN A 55 -13.06 0.21 7.48
N SER A 56 -13.57 0.10 8.71
CA SER A 56 -14.30 1.18 9.39
C SER A 56 -13.69 1.41 10.77
N ILE A 57 -13.86 2.64 11.28
CA ILE A 57 -13.42 3.03 12.61
C ILE A 57 -14.65 3.53 13.36
N SER A 58 -14.94 2.98 14.53
CA SER A 58 -16.03 3.46 15.37
C SER A 58 -15.77 4.88 15.88
N ALA A 59 -16.81 5.56 16.35
CA ALA A 59 -16.64 6.85 17.01
C ALA A 59 -15.62 6.77 18.16
N GLY A 60 -14.69 7.73 18.20
CA GLY A 60 -13.57 7.75 19.17
C GLY A 60 -12.45 6.73 18.89
N GLY A 61 -12.57 5.90 17.86
CA GLY A 61 -11.54 4.94 17.48
C GLY A 61 -10.33 5.58 16.79
N THR A 62 -9.28 4.78 16.59
CA THR A 62 -8.06 5.20 15.88
C THR A 62 -7.64 4.10 14.93
N TRP A 63 -7.35 4.45 13.68
CA TRP A 63 -6.65 3.57 12.75
C TRP A 63 -5.14 3.84 12.84
N ARG A 64 -4.36 2.77 12.95
CA ARG A 64 -2.91 2.84 13.01
C ARG A 64 -2.33 1.63 12.28
N GLU A 65 -1.29 1.89 11.50
CA GLU A 65 -0.51 0.85 10.87
C GLU A 65 0.97 1.26 10.82
N SER A 66 1.84 0.33 10.47
CA SER A 66 3.27 0.56 10.31
C SER A 66 3.76 0.02 8.97
N PHE A 67 4.82 0.65 8.48
CA PHE A 67 5.59 0.15 7.34
C PHE A 67 7.07 0.40 7.58
N TRP A 68 7.92 -0.36 6.90
CA TRP A 68 9.37 -0.21 6.93
C TRP A 68 9.91 -0.21 5.51
N VAL A 69 10.86 0.66 5.25
CA VAL A 69 11.69 0.62 4.04
C VAL A 69 13.09 0.23 4.47
N LYS A 70 13.52 -0.98 4.11
CA LYS A 70 14.79 -1.54 4.51
C LYS A 70 15.73 -1.59 3.30
N PRO A 71 16.76 -0.74 3.23
CA PRO A 71 17.75 -0.83 2.18
C PRO A 71 18.71 -2.00 2.45
N GLY A 72 19.23 -2.58 1.38
CA GLY A 72 20.30 -3.58 1.39
C GLY A 72 21.01 -3.60 0.02
N GLY A 73 22.05 -4.41 -0.10
CA GLY A 73 22.76 -4.54 -1.39
C GLY A 73 23.62 -3.33 -1.73
N PHE A 74 24.37 -2.86 -0.75
CA PHE A 74 25.45 -1.89 -0.87
C PHE A 74 26.75 -2.54 -0.42
#